data_AF-A0A382H721-F1
#
_entry.id   AF-A0A382H721-F1
#
_cell.length_a   1.000
_cell.length_b   1.000
_cell.length_c   1.000
_cell.angle_alpha   90.00
_cell.angle_beta   90.00
_cell.angle_gamma   90.00
#
_symmetry.space_group_name_H-M   'P 1'
#
loop_
_entity.id
_entity.type
_entity.pdbx_description
1 polymer ?
#
loop_
_entity_poly.entity_id
_entity_poly.type
_entity_poly.pdbx_seq_one_letter_code
_entity_poly.pdbx_strand_id
1 'polypeptide(L)'
;MSVNEFNFVHEKVDQIDVNLFDMDGSTPFNDNHTLAHIMHLAGIFPSVSQARKNGWHKPIPFGFSEFVVGKNRKQVFILNRIET
;
A
#
# COMPACT_ATOMS: atom_id res chain seq x y z
N MET A 1 4.97 3.27 -16.04
CA MET A 1 4.22 3.46 -14.79
C MET A 1 3.15 4.51 -15.02
N SER A 2 1.88 4.15 -14.88
CA SER A 2 0.79 5.11 -14.90
C SER A 2 0.99 6.13 -13.78
N VAL A 3 0.70 7.41 -14.03
CA VAL A 3 0.90 8.51 -13.06
C VAL A 3 0.03 8.35 -11.79
N ASN A 4 -0.89 7.38 -11.80
CA ASN A 4 -1.86 7.14 -10.73
C ASN A 4 -1.72 5.78 -10.04
N GLU A 5 -0.69 4.99 -10.36
CA GLU A 5 -0.44 3.68 -9.75
C GLU A 5 0.67 3.77 -8.69
N PHE A 6 0.41 3.20 -7.52
CA PHE A 6 1.32 3.20 -6.40
C PHE A 6 1.44 1.79 -5.82
N ASN A 7 2.65 1.24 -5.86
CA ASN A 7 2.93 -0.13 -5.44
C ASN A 7 3.68 -0.14 -4.12
N PHE A 8 3.22 -0.96 -3.18
CA PHE A 8 3.79 -1.13 -1.85
C PHE A 8 4.03 -2.59 -1.53
N VAL A 9 5.19 -2.91 -0.96
CA VAL A 9 5.57 -4.29 -0.61
C VAL A 9 6.06 -4.35 0.83
N HIS A 10 5.63 -5.35 1.59
CA HIS A 10 6.13 -5.52 2.96
C HIS A 10 7.58 -6.02 2.91
N GLU A 11 8.45 -5.49 3.77
CA GLU A 11 9.88 -5.80 3.85
C GLU A 11 10.24 -7.28 4.10
N LYS A 12 9.24 -8.13 4.37
CA LYS A 12 9.38 -9.55 4.73
C LYS A 12 8.72 -10.47 3.69
N VAL A 13 8.29 -9.92 2.56
CA VAL A 13 7.80 -10.72 1.42
C VAL A 13 9.01 -11.23 0.66
N ASP A 14 8.99 -12.51 0.31
CA ASP A 14 10.10 -13.13 -0.43
C ASP A 14 10.19 -12.55 -1.84
N GLN A 15 11.42 -12.37 -2.33
CA GLN A 15 11.67 -11.80 -3.67
C GLN A 15 10.99 -12.62 -4.79
N ILE A 16 10.78 -13.92 -4.58
CA ILE A 16 10.05 -14.78 -5.53
C ILE A 16 8.62 -14.27 -5.73
N ASP A 17 7.92 -13.91 -4.64
CA ASP A 17 6.58 -13.35 -4.71
C ASP A 17 6.59 -11.93 -5.30
N VAL A 18 7.58 -11.11 -4.92
CA VAL A 18 7.74 -9.77 -5.51
C VAL A 18 7.88 -9.84 -7.03
N ASN A 19 8.67 -10.79 -7.53
CA ASN A 19 8.87 -11.01 -8.95
C ASN A 19 7.59 -11.58 -9.61
N LEU A 20 6.87 -12.47 -8.93
CA LEU A 20 5.63 -13.07 -9.44
C LEU A 20 4.54 -12.01 -9.69
N PHE A 21 4.45 -11.01 -8.82
CA PHE A 21 3.50 -9.90 -8.92
C PHE A 21 4.04 -8.70 -9.72
N ASP A 22 5.26 -8.78 -10.28
CA ASP A 22 5.93 -7.69 -11.00
C ASP A 22 6.00 -6.39 -10.17
N MET A 23 6.29 -6.53 -8.86
CA MET A 23 6.34 -5.43 -7.90
C MET A 23 7.77 -5.01 -7.54
N ASP A 24 8.75 -5.30 -8.39
CA ASP A 24 10.13 -4.86 -8.18
C ASP A 24 10.22 -3.31 -8.18
N GLY A 25 11.06 -2.76 -7.31
CA GLY A 25 11.16 -1.31 -7.11
C GLY A 25 9.98 -0.64 -6.40
N SER A 26 9.03 -1.42 -5.86
CA SER A 26 7.92 -0.91 -5.05
C SER A 26 8.39 -0.24 -3.76
N THR A 27 7.54 0.63 -3.21
CA THR A 27 7.84 1.30 -1.94
C THR A 27 7.73 0.31 -0.77
N PRO A 28 8.78 0.10 0.03
CA PRO A 28 8.72 -0.85 1.14
C PRO A 28 7.90 -0.30 2.31
N PHE A 29 7.21 -1.20 3.03
CA PHE A 29 6.58 -0.91 4.32
C PHE A 29 6.82 -2.04 5.35
N ASN A 30 6.45 -1.80 6.60
CA ASN A 30 6.64 -2.75 7.72
C ASN A 30 5.49 -2.74 8.72
N ASP A 31 5.63 -3.53 9.78
CA ASP A 31 4.62 -3.73 10.84
C ASP A 31 4.18 -2.45 11.58
N ASN A 32 4.95 -1.36 11.50
CA ASN A 32 4.57 -0.06 12.08
C ASN A 32 3.63 0.75 11.16
N HIS A 33 3.47 0.33 9.90
CA HIS A 33 2.62 0.98 8.94
C HIS A 33 1.16 0.54 9.09
N THR A 34 0.25 1.45 8.73
CA THR A 34 -1.20 1.22 8.68
C THR A 34 -1.67 1.70 7.32
N LEU A 35 -2.91 1.39 6.92
CA LEU A 35 -3.44 1.93 5.67
C LEU A 35 -3.36 3.47 5.63
N ALA A 36 -3.50 4.15 6.76
CA ALA A 36 -3.34 5.61 6.83
C ALA A 36 -1.93 6.08 6.44
N HIS A 37 -0.89 5.30 6.76
CA HIS A 37 0.48 5.59 6.33
C HIS A 37 0.62 5.37 4.82
N ILE A 38 0.11 4.26 4.29
CA ILE A 38 0.14 3.96 2.85
C ILE A 38 -0.57 5.03 2.03
N MET A 39 -1.76 5.45 2.45
CA MET A 39 -2.53 6.46 1.72
C MET A 39 -1.85 7.84 1.74
N HIS A 40 -1.09 8.16 2.79
CA HIS A 40 -0.27 9.36 2.82
C HIS A 40 0.93 9.24 1.87
N LEU A 41 1.64 8.11 1.89
CA LEU A 41 2.78 7.86 1.00
C LEU A 41 2.40 7.86 -0.48
N ALA A 42 1.21 7.35 -0.82
CA ALA A 42 0.63 7.43 -2.18
C ALA A 42 0.18 8.87 -2.59
N GLY A 43 0.38 9.86 -1.71
CA GLY A 43 -0.03 11.24 -1.92
C GLY A 43 -1.54 11.40 -2.07
N ILE A 44 -2.35 10.48 -1.52
CA ILE A 44 -3.82 10.60 -1.53
C ILE A 44 -4.26 11.59 -0.46
N PHE A 45 -3.63 11.53 0.72
CA PHE A 45 -3.85 12.49 1.80
C PHE A 45 -2.57 13.28 2.10
N PRO A 46 -2.71 14.57 2.46
CA PRO A 46 -1.55 15.43 2.76
C PRO A 46 -0.84 15.02 4.06
N SER A 47 -1.49 14.25 4.93
CA SER A 47 -0.89 13.71 6.15
C SER A 47 -1.57 12.44 6.61
N VAL A 48 -0.86 11.65 7.42
CA VAL A 48 -1.39 10.46 8.10
C VAL A 48 -2.61 10.81 8.94
N SER A 49 -2.57 11.92 9.69
CA SER A 49 -3.70 12.35 10.52
C SER A 49 -4.96 12.60 9.70
N GLN A 50 -4.84 13.15 8.49
CA GLN A 50 -5.98 13.31 7.59
C GLN A 50 -6.49 11.95 7.09
N ALA A 51 -5.61 11.04 6.69
CA ALA A 51 -6.01 9.69 6.31
C ALA A 51 -6.76 8.96 7.44
N ARG A 52 -6.28 9.07 8.69
CA ARG A 52 -6.94 8.50 9.87
C ARG A 52 -8.34 9.07 10.08
N LYS A 53 -8.50 10.40 10.00
CA LYS A 53 -9.81 11.06 10.10
C LYS A 53 -10.80 10.60 9.02
N ASN A 54 -10.29 10.21 7.85
CA ASN A 54 -11.08 9.69 6.74
C ASN A 54 -11.28 8.16 6.80
N GLY A 55 -11.03 7.51 7.95
CA GLY A 55 -11.35 6.10 8.17
C GLY A 55 -10.28 5.11 7.71
N TRP A 56 -9.08 5.57 7.36
CA TRP A 56 -7.97 4.71 6.95
C TRP A 56 -7.08 4.26 8.12
N HIS A 57 -7.44 4.59 9.37
CA HIS A 57 -6.73 4.07 10.54
C HIS A 57 -7.08 2.60 10.79
N LYS A 58 -6.59 1.73 9.91
CA LYS A 58 -6.87 0.30 9.88
C LYS A 58 -5.57 -0.47 9.63
N PRO A 59 -5.46 -1.72 10.08
CA PRO A 59 -4.34 -2.58 9.73
C PRO A 59 -4.26 -2.76 8.21
N ILE A 60 -3.06 -3.02 7.72
CA ILE A 60 -2.85 -3.41 6.32
C ILE A 60 -3.25 -4.89 6.20
N PRO A 61 -4.17 -5.26 5.28
CA PRO A 61 -4.56 -6.66 5.10
C PRO A 61 -3.36 -7.54 4.73
N PHE A 62 -3.40 -8.81 5.12
CA PHE A 62 -2.43 -9.81 4.68
C PHE A 62 -2.63 -10.17 3.21
N GLY A 63 -1.57 -10.68 2.57
CA GLY A 63 -1.57 -11.03 1.14
C GLY A 63 -1.67 -9.80 0.22
N PHE A 64 -2.20 -10.01 -0.97
CA PHE A 64 -2.37 -8.96 -1.97
C PHE A 64 -3.66 -8.15 -1.75
N SER A 65 -3.59 -6.83 -1.89
CA SER A 65 -4.72 -5.92 -1.79
C SER A 65 -4.64 -4.82 -2.85
N GLU A 66 -5.80 -4.47 -3.40
CA GLU A 66 -5.98 -3.36 -4.34
C GLU A 66 -6.99 -2.36 -3.77
N PHE A 67 -6.64 -1.07 -3.86
CA PHE A 67 -7.53 0.03 -3.50
C PHE A 67 -7.59 1.06 -4.62
N VAL A 68 -8.81 1.47 -5.00
CA VAL A 68 -9.04 2.60 -5.90
C VAL A 68 -9.59 3.77 -5.08
N VAL A 69 -8.84 4.87 -4.98
CA VAL A 69 -9.15 5.94 -4.03
C VAL A 69 -9.26 7.31 -4.69
N GLY A 70 -10.28 8.06 -4.27
CA GLY A 70 -10.51 9.44 -4.65
C GLY A 70 -11.04 9.63 -6.08
N LYS A 71 -11.29 10.89 -6.45
CA LYS A 71 -11.88 11.25 -7.75
C LYS A 71 -10.94 10.96 -8.93
N ASN A 72 -9.63 11.04 -8.71
CA ASN A 72 -8.61 10.74 -9.73
C ASN A 72 -8.34 9.24 -9.87
N ARG A 73 -9.10 8.39 -9.16
CA ARG A 73 -8.99 6.92 -9.21
C ARG A 73 -7.55 6.44 -9.06
N LYS A 74 -6.83 6.98 -8.06
CA LYS A 74 -5.49 6.51 -7.72
C LYS A 74 -5.58 5.04 -7.33
N GLN A 75 -4.76 4.21 -7.96
CA GLN A 75 -4.68 2.78 -7.70
C GLN A 75 -3.52 2.53 -6.75
N VAL A 76 -3.81 1.85 -5.65
CA VAL A 76 -2.84 1.47 -4.63
C VAL A 76 -2.82 -0.04 -4.54
N PHE A 77 -1.68 -0.64 -4.90
CA PHE A 77 -1.43 -2.06 -4.81
C PHE A 77 -0.53 -2.33 -3.62
N ILE A 78 -0.90 -3.29 -2.79
CA ILE A 78 -0.17 -3.66 -1.59
C ILE A 78 0.05 -5.17 -1.60
N LEU A 79 1.30 -5.59 -1.55
CA LEU A 79 1.68 -6.98 -1.31
C LEU A 79 2.22 -7.10 0.12
N ASN A 80 1.40 -7.68 1.00
CA ASN A 80 1.76 -7.97 2.37
C ASN A 80 2.09 -9.45 2.54
N ARG A 81 2.77 -9.79 3.63
CA ARG A 81 3.01 -11.19 4.02
C ARG A 81 1.70 -11.96 4.11
N ILE A 82 1.75 -13.26 3.86
CA ILE A 82 0.63 -14.17 4.10
C ILE A 82 0.69 -14.58 5.57
N GLU A 83 -0.44 -14.50 6.28
CA GLU A 83 -0.57 -15.09 7.61
C GLU A 83 -0.98 -16.55 7.42
N THR A 84 -0.07 -17.47 7.73
CA THR A 84 -0.28 -18.93 7.70
C THR A 84 -0.64 -19.48 9.06
#